data_AF-A0A851NUH4-F1
#
_entry.id   AF-A0A851NUH4-F1
#
_cell.length_a   1.000
_cell.length_b   1.000
_cell.length_c   1.000
_cell.angle_alpha   90.00
_cell.angle_beta   90.00
_cell.angle_gamma   90.00
#
_symmetry.space_group_name_H-M   'P 1'
#
loop_
_entity.id
_entity.type
_entity.pdbx_description
1 polymer ?
#
loop_
_entity_poly.entity_id
_entity_poly.type
_entity_poly.pdbx_seq_one_letter_code
_entity_poly.pdbx_strand_id
1 'polypeptide(L)'
;QEHDPVPVFHPAPGQPRLATQLTEEEQIRIAQRIGLIQHLPRGTFQPGSEPADRRAKECVICMLEFTAGDALRFLPCLHTYHAACIDAWLLRSFTCPSCMEPVDAALLASYQT
;
A
#
# COMPACT_ATOMS: atom_id res chain seq x y z
N GLN A 1 27.73 18.14 9.15
CA GLN A 1 26.31 18.53 9.14
C GLN A 1 25.68 17.81 7.96
N GLU A 2 25.08 16.66 8.22
CA GLU A 2 24.36 15.91 7.20
C GLU A 2 22.98 16.55 7.11
N HIS A 3 22.74 17.34 6.07
CA HIS A 3 21.40 17.84 5.78
C HIS A 3 20.53 16.63 5.43
N ASP A 4 19.52 16.36 6.26
CA ASP A 4 18.54 15.31 6.00
C ASP A 4 17.87 15.61 4.64
N PRO A 5 17.88 14.67 3.67
CA PRO A 5 17.36 14.95 2.34
C PRO A 5 15.85 15.25 2.39
N VAL A 6 15.43 16.30 1.70
CA VAL A 6 14.02 16.69 1.61
C VAL A 6 13.21 15.54 1.00
N PRO A 7 12.12 15.07 1.65
CA PRO A 7 11.31 13.98 1.12
C PRO A 7 10.74 14.27 -0.27
N VAL A 8 10.73 13.25 -1.13
CA VAL A 8 10.12 13.29 -2.47
C VAL A 8 8.78 12.56 -2.43
N PHE A 9 7.73 13.18 -2.96
CA PHE A 9 6.41 12.60 -3.09
C PHE A 9 5.96 12.50 -4.55
N HIS A 10 4.92 11.70 -4.80
CA HIS A 10 4.36 11.45 -6.13
C HIS A 10 2.88 11.83 -6.17
N PRO A 11 2.56 13.13 -6.30
CA PRO A 11 1.16 13.58 -6.42
C PRO A 11 0.48 13.10 -7.71
N ALA A 12 1.25 12.84 -8.77
CA ALA A 12 0.76 12.28 -10.04
C ALA A 12 1.77 11.28 -10.64
N PRO A 13 1.32 10.32 -11.48
CA PRO A 13 2.21 9.39 -12.16
C PRO A 13 3.31 10.11 -12.94
N GLY A 14 4.56 9.75 -12.68
CA GLY A 14 5.72 10.33 -13.38
C GLY A 14 6.11 11.76 -12.94
N GLN A 15 5.41 12.36 -11.97
CA GLN A 15 5.72 13.72 -11.48
C GLN A 15 6.20 13.66 -10.03
N PRO A 16 7.51 13.43 -9.78
CA PRO A 16 8.08 13.59 -8.45
C PRO A 16 8.11 15.07 -8.05
N ARG A 17 7.76 15.37 -6.80
CA ARG A 17 7.90 16.71 -6.21
C ARG A 17 8.56 16.63 -4.85
N LEU A 18 9.40 17.61 -4.53
CA LEU A 18 9.91 17.79 -3.18
C LEU A 18 8.77 18.22 -2.25
N ALA A 19 8.88 17.88 -0.97
CA ALA A 19 7.90 18.28 0.05
C ALA A 19 7.61 19.80 0.06
N THR A 20 8.63 20.61 -0.23
CA THR A 20 8.56 22.08 -0.29
C THR A 20 7.84 22.63 -1.53
N GLN A 21 7.57 21.80 -2.53
CA GLN A 21 6.98 22.18 -3.82
C GLN A 21 5.53 21.70 -3.99
N LEU A 22 4.95 21.11 -2.96
CA LEU A 22 3.57 20.62 -2.97
C LEU A 22 2.58 21.75 -2.71
N THR A 23 1.44 21.74 -3.40
CA THR A 23 0.31 22.60 -3.02
C THR A 23 -0.34 22.10 -1.72
N GLU A 24 -1.12 22.95 -1.05
CA GLU A 24 -1.86 22.55 0.16
C GLU A 24 -2.78 21.36 -0.10
N GLU A 25 -3.47 21.33 -1.26
CA GLU A 25 -4.34 20.22 -1.64
C GLU A 25 -3.56 18.93 -1.87
N GLU A 26 -2.34 19.03 -2.40
CA GLU A 26 -1.45 17.87 -2.59
C GLU A 26 -0.94 17.34 -1.26
N GLN A 27 -0.57 18.22 -0.34
CA GLN A 27 -0.19 17.85 1.01
C GLN A 27 -1.34 17.15 1.75
N ILE A 28 -2.57 17.67 1.65
CA ILE A 28 -3.76 17.05 2.23
C ILE A 28 -3.99 15.65 1.66
N ARG A 29 -3.96 15.49 0.32
CA ARG A 29 -4.14 14.19 -0.33
C ARG A 29 -3.06 13.19 0.08
N ILE A 30 -1.80 13.63 0.15
CA ILE A 30 -0.68 12.78 0.59
C ILE A 30 -0.86 12.36 2.06
N ALA A 31 -1.24 13.29 2.94
CA ALA A 31 -1.47 12.99 4.35
C ALA A 31 -2.63 12.00 4.55
N GLN A 32 -3.76 12.21 3.86
CA GLN A 32 -4.91 11.29 3.88
C GLN A 32 -4.50 9.90 3.41
N ARG A 33 -3.75 9.81 2.30
CA ARG A 33 -3.23 8.56 1.76
C ARG A 33 -2.31 7.83 2.73
N ILE A 34 -1.36 8.54 3.35
CA ILE A 34 -0.48 7.97 4.38
C ILE A 34 -1.31 7.43 5.56
N GLY A 35 -2.29 8.21 6.02
CA GLY A 35 -3.20 7.81 7.09
C GLY A 35 -3.98 6.55 6.74
N LEU A 36 -4.56 6.48 5.54
CA LEU A 36 -5.29 5.30 5.05
C LEU A 36 -4.36 4.09 4.98
N ILE A 37 -3.17 4.23 4.38
CA ILE A 37 -2.17 3.16 4.33
C ILE A 37 -1.93 2.65 5.75
N GLN A 38 -1.57 3.51 6.71
CA GLN A 38 -1.28 3.09 8.08
C GLN A 38 -2.41 2.27 8.73
N HIS A 39 -3.67 2.57 8.43
CA HIS A 39 -4.84 1.89 9.01
C HIS A 39 -5.35 0.68 8.21
N LEU A 40 -4.76 0.37 7.04
CA LEU A 40 -5.08 -0.88 6.33
C LEU A 40 -4.78 -2.10 7.22
N PRO A 41 -5.63 -3.15 7.18
CA PRO A 41 -5.42 -4.35 7.97
C PRO A 41 -4.02 -4.95 7.76
N ARG A 42 -3.43 -5.43 8.86
CA ARG A 42 -2.10 -6.07 8.89
C ARG A 42 -2.20 -7.41 9.60
N GLY A 43 -1.27 -8.29 9.29
CA GLY A 43 -1.14 -9.58 9.94
C GLY A 43 0.28 -10.10 9.84
N THR A 44 0.48 -11.30 10.36
CA THR A 44 1.74 -12.04 10.24
C THR A 44 1.47 -13.35 9.54
N PHE A 45 2.27 -13.71 8.54
CA PHE A 45 2.13 -15.00 7.89
C PHE A 45 2.44 -16.14 8.87
N GLN A 46 1.57 -17.15 8.91
CA GLN A 46 1.73 -18.36 9.71
C GLN A 46 1.72 -19.57 8.78
N PRO A 47 2.81 -20.34 8.68
CA PRO A 47 2.83 -21.54 7.85
C PRO A 47 1.88 -22.60 8.42
N GLY A 48 1.14 -23.27 7.54
CA GLY A 48 0.21 -24.34 7.91
C GLY A 48 -1.24 -23.91 8.19
N SER A 49 -1.55 -22.61 8.18
CA SER A 49 -2.94 -22.16 7.99
C SER A 49 -3.30 -22.39 6.53
N GLU A 50 -4.01 -23.46 6.19
CA GLU A 50 -4.40 -23.83 4.82
C GLU A 50 -4.96 -22.63 4.02
N PRO A 51 -4.23 -22.06 3.04
CA PRO A 51 -4.85 -21.27 2.00
C PRO A 51 -5.17 -22.25 0.88
N ALA A 52 -6.44 -22.33 0.47
CA ALA A 52 -6.88 -23.24 -0.59
C ALA A 52 -6.20 -22.99 -1.96
N ASP A 53 -5.43 -21.89 -2.12
CA ASP A 53 -4.79 -21.49 -3.36
C ASP A 53 -3.29 -21.17 -3.16
N ARG A 54 -2.44 -21.69 -4.05
CA ARG A 54 -0.98 -21.50 -4.04
C ARG A 54 -0.59 -20.04 -4.36
N ARG A 55 -1.45 -19.31 -5.08
CA ARG A 55 -1.28 -17.85 -5.34
C ARG A 55 -1.50 -16.98 -4.09
N ALA A 56 -2.05 -17.55 -3.01
CA ALA A 56 -2.19 -16.86 -1.73
C ALA A 56 -0.91 -16.91 -0.87
N LYS A 57 0.21 -17.43 -1.41
CA LYS A 57 1.45 -17.66 -0.67
C LYS A 57 2.66 -16.85 -1.18
N GLU A 58 2.49 -15.94 -2.14
CA GLU A 58 3.59 -15.10 -2.64
C GLU A 58 3.22 -13.62 -2.72
N CYS A 59 4.21 -12.75 -2.56
CA CYS A 59 4.06 -11.33 -2.83
C CYS A 59 4.43 -11.03 -4.29
N VAL A 60 3.43 -10.67 -5.10
CA VAL A 60 3.65 -10.36 -6.53
C VAL A 60 4.47 -9.09 -6.79
N ILE A 61 4.77 -8.29 -5.77
CA ILE A 61 5.62 -7.09 -5.91
C ILE A 61 7.10 -7.48 -5.92
N CYS A 62 7.52 -8.33 -4.97
CA CYS A 62 8.91 -8.78 -4.87
C CYS A 62 9.14 -10.17 -5.47
N MET A 63 8.08 -10.87 -5.89
CA MET A 63 8.08 -12.23 -6.43
C MET A 63 8.66 -13.28 -5.46
N LEU A 64 8.54 -13.04 -4.16
CA LEU A 64 8.99 -13.96 -3.11
C LEU A 64 7.79 -14.60 -2.39
N GLU A 65 7.95 -15.86 -2.02
CA GLU A 65 6.99 -16.56 -1.15
C GLU A 65 6.95 -15.94 0.25
N PHE A 66 5.79 -15.99 0.90
CA PHE A 66 5.64 -15.61 2.29
C PHE A 66 6.27 -16.66 3.21
N THR A 67 6.98 -16.18 4.21
CA THR A 67 7.65 -17.00 5.23
C THR A 67 7.13 -16.68 6.62
N ALA A 68 7.32 -17.61 7.56
CA ALA A 68 6.78 -17.48 8.90
C ALA A 68 7.20 -16.17 9.57
N GLY A 69 6.22 -15.41 10.07
CA GLY A 69 6.46 -14.12 10.71
C GLY A 69 6.51 -12.92 9.76
N ASP A 70 6.42 -13.12 8.44
CA ASP A 70 6.37 -12.01 7.50
C ASP A 70 5.22 -11.07 7.82
N ALA A 71 5.51 -9.77 7.87
CA ALA A 71 4.51 -8.74 8.06
C ALA A 71 3.72 -8.60 6.76
N LEU A 72 2.43 -8.93 6.82
CA LEU A 72 1.51 -8.87 5.70
C LEU A 72 0.58 -7.67 5.84
N ARG A 73 0.13 -7.18 4.69
CA ARG A 73 -0.92 -6.17 4.58
C ARG A 73 -2.00 -6.67 3.65
N PHE A 74 -3.24 -6.53 4.10
CA PHE A 74 -4.42 -6.95 3.39
C PHE A 74 -5.11 -5.72 2.84
N LEU A 75 -5.29 -5.68 1.52
CA LEU A 75 -6.09 -4.64 0.89
C LEU A 75 -7.58 -4.96 1.00
N PRO A 76 -8.48 -3.96 0.93
CA PRO A 76 -9.92 -4.19 0.98
C PRO A 76 -10.45 -5.09 -0.15
N CYS A 77 -9.77 -5.13 -1.29
CA CYS A 77 -10.03 -6.05 -2.41
C CYS A 77 -9.48 -7.47 -2.17
N LEU A 78 -9.11 -7.81 -0.93
CA LEU A 78 -8.63 -9.11 -0.45
C LEU A 78 -7.27 -9.58 -0.98
N HIS A 79 -6.58 -8.76 -1.79
CA HIS A 79 -5.21 -9.04 -2.19
C HIS A 79 -4.22 -8.78 -1.04
N THR A 80 -3.21 -9.66 -0.93
CA THR A 80 -2.26 -9.68 0.18
C THR A 80 -0.83 -9.50 -0.34
N TYR A 81 -0.03 -8.74 0.40
CA TYR A 81 1.37 -8.44 0.06
C TYR A 81 2.20 -8.34 1.34
N HIS A 82 3.53 -8.38 1.23
CA HIS A 82 4.37 -7.88 2.32
C HIS A 82 4.04 -6.43 2.60
N ALA A 83 3.85 -6.08 3.87
CA ALA A 83 3.48 -4.73 4.30
C ALA A 83 4.46 -3.68 3.74
N ALA A 84 5.77 -3.93 3.84
CA ALA A 84 6.78 -3.01 3.30
C ALA A 84 6.66 -2.82 1.77
N CYS A 85 6.43 -3.91 1.03
CA CYS A 85 6.32 -3.86 -0.42
C CYS A 85 5.11 -3.06 -0.88
N ILE A 86 3.93 -3.35 -0.30
CA ILE A 86 2.71 -2.65 -0.70
C ILE A 86 2.64 -1.24 -0.17
N ASP A 87 3.21 -0.93 1.01
CA ASP A 87 3.24 0.44 1.52
C ASP A 87 4.07 1.36 0.62
N ALA A 88 5.25 0.90 0.18
CA ALA A 88 6.07 1.65 -0.77
C ALA A 88 5.36 1.86 -2.12
N TRP A 89 4.70 0.82 -2.64
CA TRP A 89 3.88 0.91 -3.84
C TRP A 89 2.75 1.93 -3.67
N LEU A 90 2.01 1.80 -2.55
CA LEU A 90 0.87 2.63 -2.23
C LEU A 90 1.22 4.06 -1.89
N LEU A 91 2.48 4.44 -1.69
CA LEU A 91 2.91 5.85 -1.66
C LEU A 91 3.11 6.44 -3.06
N ARG A 92 3.32 5.60 -4.07
CA ARG A 92 3.50 6.02 -5.48
C ARG A 92 2.22 5.89 -6.30
N SER A 93 1.53 4.75 -6.27
CA SER A 93 0.20 4.55 -6.87
C SER A 93 -0.81 4.02 -5.86
N PHE A 94 -1.93 4.70 -5.64
CA PHE A 94 -2.92 4.31 -4.60
C PHE A 94 -3.93 3.27 -5.12
N THR A 95 -3.40 2.28 -5.85
CA THR A 95 -4.15 1.24 -6.54
C THR A 95 -3.56 -0.12 -6.23
N CYS A 96 -4.41 -1.14 -6.18
CA CYS A 96 -4.00 -2.53 -5.99
C CYS A 96 -3.17 -3.02 -7.21
N PRO A 97 -1.95 -3.56 -7.04
CA PRO A 97 -1.16 -4.12 -8.14
C PRO A 97 -1.82 -5.28 -8.88
N SER A 98 -2.72 -6.02 -8.22
CA SER A 98 -3.30 -7.25 -8.77
C SER A 98 -4.61 -7.03 -9.53
N CYS A 99 -5.50 -6.14 -9.05
CA CYS A 99 -6.78 -5.86 -9.70
C CYS A 99 -6.90 -4.45 -10.28
N MET A 100 -5.91 -3.58 -10.08
CA MET A 100 -5.88 -2.18 -10.54
C MET A 100 -6.98 -1.28 -9.95
N GLU A 101 -7.77 -1.77 -8.99
CA GLU A 101 -8.78 -0.97 -8.30
C GLU A 101 -8.15 0.00 -7.29
N PRO A 102 -8.72 1.22 -7.12
CA PRO A 102 -8.32 2.13 -6.06
C PRO A 102 -8.53 1.52 -4.68
N VAL A 103 -7.59 1.75 -3.76
CA VAL A 103 -7.65 1.16 -2.41
C VAL A 103 -8.76 1.80 -1.56
N ASP A 104 -9.13 3.05 -1.83
CA ASP A 104 -10.24 3.77 -1.20
C ASP A 104 -11.62 3.45 -1.79
N ALA A 105 -11.69 2.89 -3.00
CA ALA A 105 -12.97 2.57 -3.64
C ALA A 105 -13.81 1.59 -2.80
N ALA A 106 -13.15 0.64 -2.13
CA ALA A 106 -13.82 -0.33 -1.26
C ALA A 106 -14.33 0.27 0.07
N LEU A 107 -13.82 1.43 0.51
CA LEU A 107 -14.33 2.14 1.68
C LEU A 107 -15.66 2.87 1.37
N LEU A 108 -15.95 3.14 0.10
CA LEU A 108 -17.19 3.77 -0.35
C LEU A 108 -18.31 2.76 -0.67
N ALA A 109 -17.96 1.49 -0.91
CA ALA A 109 -18.92 0.42 -1.18
C ALA A 109 -19.81 0.06 0.03
N SER A 110 -19.41 0.43 1.25
CA SER A 110 -20.21 0.24 2.48
C SER A 110 -21.31 1.29 2.70
N TYR A 111 -21.44 2.29 1.82
CA TYR A 111 -22.46 3.34 1.92
C TYR A 111 -23.56 3.24 0.83
N GLN A 112 -23.59 2.15 0.06
CA GLN A 112 -24.61 1.90 -0.97
C GLN A 112 -25.40 0.61 -0.69
N THR A 113 -25.97 0.53 0.52
CA THR A 113 -27.07 -0.40 0.88
C THR A 113 -28.23 0.40 1.40
#